data_AF-A0A812KIH0-F1
#
_entry.id   AF-A0A812KIH0-F1
#
_cell.length_a   1.000
_cell.length_b   1.000
_cell.length_c   1.000
_cell.angle_alpha   90.00
_cell.angle_beta   90.00
_cell.angle_gamma   90.00
#
_symmetry.space_group_name_H-M   'P 1'
#
loop_
_entity.id
_entity.type
_entity.pdbx_description
1 polymer ?
#
loop_
_entity_poly.entity_id
_entity_poly.type
_entity_poly.pdbx_seq_one_letter_code
_entity_poly.pdbx_strand_id
1 'polypeptide(L)'
;MEMQLKKTHLKKKQLKRAGGWYTKTYLANVAHWAKSMIEAAWKWAAKTNNLRKNEIHGEEEARLCLTDEFQLLDEEGQEISIQGALELDDARMQ
;
A
#
# COMPACT_ATOMS: atom_id res chain seq x y z
N MET A 1 -34.32 -19.82 11.27
CA MET A 1 -33.49 -18.61 11.25
C MET A 1 -32.63 -18.70 10.00
N GLU A 2 -32.91 -17.88 8.98
CA GLU A 2 -32.15 -17.89 7.72
C GLU A 2 -31.14 -16.75 7.74
N MET A 3 -29.86 -17.10 7.58
CA MET A 3 -28.77 -16.13 7.51
C MET A 3 -28.56 -15.74 6.04
N GLN A 4 -28.94 -14.52 5.65
CA GLN A 4 -28.65 -14.01 4.31
C GLN A 4 -27.27 -13.34 4.27
N LEU A 5 -26.30 -14.04 3.70
CA LEU A 5 -24.97 -13.51 3.40
C LEU A 5 -25.02 -12.75 2.08
N LYS A 6 -24.83 -11.43 2.10
CA LYS A 6 -24.58 -10.65 0.88
C LYS A 6 -23.07 -10.54 0.66
N LYS A 7 -22.57 -11.22 -0.37
CA LYS A 7 -21.19 -11.05 -0.85
C LYS A 7 -21.16 -9.82 -1.75
N THR A 8 -20.41 -8.79 -1.36
CA THR A 8 -20.30 -7.54 -2.12
C THR A 8 -18.87 -7.40 -2.62
N HIS A 9 -18.69 -7.34 -3.95
CA HIS A 9 -17.38 -7.03 -4.55
C HIS A 9 -17.20 -5.50 -4.59
N LEU A 10 -16.27 -4.97 -3.81
CA LEU A 10 -16.02 -3.53 -3.73
C LEU A 10 -14.65 -3.19 -4.32
N LYS A 11 -14.65 -2.54 -5.48
CA LYS A 11 -13.41 -2.05 -6.11
C LYS A 11 -13.02 -0.72 -5.49
N LYS A 12 -11.95 -0.69 -4.68
CA LYS A 12 -11.39 0.55 -4.11
C LYS A 12 -10.11 0.93 -4.86
N LYS A 13 -10.02 2.17 -5.32
CA LYS A 13 -8.76 2.73 -5.83
C LYS A 13 -7.98 3.27 -4.63
N GLN A 14 -6.89 2.61 -4.25
CA GLN A 14 -5.96 3.12 -3.24
C GLN A 14 -4.68 3.61 -3.90
N LEU A 15 -4.20 4.78 -3.46
CA LEU A 15 -2.91 5.31 -3.90
C LEU A 15 -1.81 4.55 -3.15
N LYS A 16 -1.21 3.53 -3.78
CA LYS A 16 0.00 2.90 -3.25
C LYS A 16 1.22 3.52 -3.91
N ARG A 17 1.99 4.28 -3.13
CA ARG A 17 3.35 4.69 -3.53
C ARG A 17 4.25 3.46 -3.51
N ALA A 18 4.42 2.81 -4.65
CA ALA A 18 5.31 1.68 -4.80
C ALA A 18 6.76 2.19 -4.86
N GLY A 19 7.39 2.39 -3.71
CA GLY A 19 8.81 2.74 -3.64
C GLY A 19 9.69 1.52 -3.97
N GLY A 20 10.52 1.64 -5.02
CA GLY A 20 11.51 0.65 -5.44
C GLY A 20 12.92 0.96 -4.95
N TRP A 21 13.84 0.00 -5.07
CA TRP A 21 15.26 0.18 -4.76
C TRP A 21 16.04 0.49 -6.04
N TYR A 22 16.81 1.58 -6.02
CA TYR A 22 17.51 2.07 -7.21
C TYR A 22 18.96 2.45 -6.89
N THR A 23 19.86 2.14 -7.80
CA THR A 23 21.27 2.56 -7.76
C THR A 23 21.44 3.96 -8.34
N LYS A 24 22.56 4.63 -8.02
CA LYS A 24 22.90 5.94 -8.63
C LYS A 24 23.01 5.84 -10.16
N THR A 25 23.56 4.74 -10.65
CA THR A 25 23.72 4.44 -12.08
C THR A 25 22.38 4.29 -12.77
N TYR A 26 21.42 3.61 -12.16
CA TYR A 26 20.06 3.51 -12.70
C TYR A 26 19.40 4.90 -12.83
N LEU A 27 19.50 5.74 -11.79
CA LEU A 27 18.89 7.07 -11.84
C LEU A 27 19.54 7.98 -12.87
N ALA A 28 20.86 7.90 -13.04
CA ALA A 28 21.57 8.69 -14.04
C ALA A 28 21.27 8.23 -15.48
N ASN A 29 21.27 6.92 -15.72
CA ASN A 29 21.23 6.37 -17.08
C ASN A 29 19.82 6.06 -17.58
N VAL A 30 18.91 5.66 -16.68
CA VAL A 30 17.55 5.21 -17.03
C VAL A 30 16.52 6.28 -16.69
N ALA A 31 16.57 6.81 -15.47
CA ALA A 31 15.66 7.89 -15.06
C ALA A 31 16.12 9.27 -15.56
N HIS A 32 17.33 9.36 -16.12
CA HIS A 32 17.95 10.60 -16.63
C HIS A 32 17.96 11.76 -15.61
N TRP A 33 18.17 11.45 -14.33
CA TRP A 33 18.25 12.45 -13.29
C TRP A 33 19.55 13.23 -13.35
N ALA A 34 19.45 14.54 -13.07
CA ALA A 34 20.62 15.37 -12.90
C ALA A 34 21.44 14.92 -11.68
N LYS A 35 22.77 15.10 -11.74
CA LYS A 35 23.68 14.73 -10.63
C LYS A 35 23.29 15.36 -9.29
N SER A 36 22.88 16.63 -9.31
CA SER A 36 22.40 17.35 -8.12
C SER A 36 21.15 16.72 -7.49
N MET A 37 20.26 16.18 -8.32
CA MET A 37 19.03 15.51 -7.88
C MET A 37 19.34 14.16 -7.23
N ILE A 38 20.27 13.39 -7.82
CA ILE A 38 20.75 12.13 -7.25
C ILE A 38 21.40 12.37 -5.89
N GLU A 39 22.24 13.40 -5.75
CA GLU A 39 22.88 13.74 -4.48
C GLU A 39 21.86 14.14 -3.40
N ALA A 40 20.85 14.94 -3.77
CA ALA A 40 19.77 15.31 -2.87
C ALA A 40 18.96 14.07 -2.42
N ALA A 41 18.66 13.16 -3.35
CA ALA A 41 17.97 11.91 -3.06
C ALA A 41 18.79 11.01 -2.12
N TRP A 42 20.11 10.92 -2.29
CA TRP A 42 20.99 10.16 -1.39
C TRP A 42 21.05 10.77 0.01
N LYS A 43 21.12 12.10 0.12
CA LYS A 43 21.05 12.80 1.42
C LYS A 43 19.74 12.51 2.14
N TRP A 44 18.62 12.54 1.41
CA TRP A 44 17.32 12.19 1.95
C TRP A 44 17.24 10.72 2.37
N ALA A 45 17.75 9.80 1.55
CA ALA A 45 17.72 8.36 1.82
C ALA A 45 18.57 8.01 3.06
N ALA A 46 19.74 8.63 3.21
CA ALA A 46 20.58 8.49 4.40
C ALA A 46 19.86 8.96 5.67
N LYS A 47 19.17 10.11 5.59
CA LYS A 47 18.42 10.68 6.73
C LYS A 47 17.21 9.83 7.14
N THR A 48 16.59 9.15 6.18
CA THR A 48 15.34 8.39 6.38
C THR A 48 15.56 6.88 6.52
N ASN A 49 16.81 6.43 6.64
CA ASN A 49 17.19 5.03 6.70
C ASN A 49 16.67 4.20 5.51
N ASN A 50 16.67 4.81 4.32
CA ASN A 50 16.26 4.21 3.05
C ASN A 50 17.46 3.90 2.15
N LEU A 51 18.65 3.77 2.73
CA LEU A 51 19.84 3.27 2.03
C LEU A 51 20.09 1.83 2.44
N ARG A 52 20.48 1.00 1.48
CA ARG A 52 20.96 -0.35 1.74
C ARG A 52 22.12 -0.68 0.81
N LYS A 53 22.87 -1.70 1.16
CA LYS A 53 23.80 -2.38 0.25
C LYS A 53 23.12 -3.65 -0.24
N ASN A 54 23.01 -3.83 -1.56
CA ASN A 54 22.39 -5.02 -2.13
C ASN A 54 23.31 -6.24 -1.92
N GLU A 55 22.77 -7.37 -1.50
CA GLU A 55 23.55 -8.59 -1.21
C GLU A 55 24.02 -9.33 -2.47
N ILE A 56 23.34 -9.12 -3.61
CA ILE A 56 23.63 -9.84 -4.87
C ILE A 56 24.80 -9.19 -5.62
N HIS A 57 24.75 -7.88 -5.81
CA HIS A 57 25.75 -7.13 -6.59
C HIS A 57 26.62 -6.19 -5.74
N GLY A 58 26.33 -6.03 -4.45
CA GLY A 58 27.17 -5.27 -3.53
C GLY A 58 27.12 -3.74 -3.67
N GLU A 59 26.29 -3.19 -4.57
CA GLU A 59 26.16 -1.74 -4.73
C GLU A 59 25.17 -1.14 -3.75
N GLU A 60 25.32 0.16 -3.50
CA GLU A 60 24.43 0.93 -2.65
C GLU A 60 23.16 1.34 -3.41
N GLU A 61 22.01 1.11 -2.80
CA GLU A 61 20.69 1.39 -3.35
C GLU A 61 19.90 2.29 -2.41
N ALA A 62 19.18 3.25 -2.98
CA ALA A 62 18.23 4.09 -2.29
C ALA A 62 16.79 3.63 -2.58
N ARG A 63 15.95 3.54 -1.55
CA ARG A 63 14.51 3.30 -1.73
C ARG A 63 13.82 4.60 -2.11
N LEU A 64 13.40 4.73 -3.37
CA LEU A 64 12.78 5.94 -3.91
C LEU A 64 11.44 5.61 -4.56
N CYS A 65 10.54 6.59 -4.60
CA CYS A 65 9.30 6.48 -5.37
C CYS A 65 9.53 7.23 -6.68
N LEU A 66 9.79 6.50 -7.77
CA LEU A 66 10.01 7.11 -9.08
C LEU A 66 8.72 7.25 -9.88
N THR A 67 7.70 6.46 -9.53
CA THR A 67 6.39 6.47 -10.19
C THR A 67 5.28 6.59 -9.14
N ASP A 68 4.27 7.39 -9.45
CA ASP A 68 2.99 7.40 -8.74
C ASP A 68 2.01 6.56 -9.57
N GLU A 69 1.99 5.25 -9.32
CA GLU A 69 1.09 4.33 -10.03
C GLU A 69 -0.17 4.06 -9.20
N PHE A 70 -1.33 4.10 -9.85
CA PHE A 70 -2.61 3.79 -9.24
C PHE A 70 -2.84 2.29 -9.29
N GLN A 71 -2.72 1.60 -8.15
CA GLN A 71 -3.15 0.21 -8.06
C GLN A 71 -4.64 0.15 -7.71
N LEU A 72 -5.43 -0.43 -8.63
CA LEU A 72 -6.78 -0.89 -8.31
C LEU A 72 -6.65 -2.09 -7.37
N LEU A 73 -7.00 -1.89 -6.10
CA LEU A 73 -7.17 -3.00 -5.17
C LEU A 73 -8.60 -3.52 -5.33
N ASP A 74 -8.74 -4.74 -5.81
CA ASP A 74 -9.97 -5.53 -5.62
C ASP A 74 -9.93 -6.06 -4.18
N GLU A 75 -10.75 -5.47 -3.31
CA GLU A 75 -10.90 -5.89 -1.92
C GLU A 75 -12.21 -6.71 -1.84
N GLU A 76 -12.10 -8.01 -1.63
CA GLU A 76 -13.26 -8.86 -1.33
C GLU A 76 -13.65 -8.68 0.15
N GLY A 77 -14.75 -7.99 0.40
CA GLY A 77 -15.35 -7.85 1.73
C GLY A 77 -16.59 -8.74 1.88
N GLN A 78 -16.74 -9.37 3.04
CA GLN A 78 -17.96 -10.08 3.41
C GLN A 78 -18.75 -9.22 4.39
N GLU A 79 -19.85 -8.61 3.93
CA GLU A 79 -20.73 -7.82 4.79
C GLU A 79 -21.79 -8.75 5.40
N ILE A 80 -21.70 -8.98 6.72
CA ILE A 80 -22.73 -9.71 7.47
C ILE A 80 -23.72 -8.67 7.99
N SER A 81 -24.82 -8.47 7.27
CA SER A 81 -25.90 -7.59 7.72
C SER A 81 -26.93 -8.41 8.50
N ILE A 82 -26.91 -8.32 9.84
CA ILE A 82 -27.91 -8.96 10.70
C ILE A 82 -29.10 -8.02 10.85
N GLN A 83 -30.12 -8.20 10.03
CA GLN A 83 -31.45 -7.62 10.28
C GLN A 83 -32.31 -8.66 11.00
N GLY A 84 -32.25 -8.66 12.33
CA GLY A 84 -33.23 -9.33 13.17
C GLY A 84 -34.13 -8.28 13.80
N ALA A 85 -35.41 -8.26 13.43
CA ALA A 85 -36.43 -7.65 14.26
C ALA A 85 -36.50 -8.49 15.54
N LEU A 86 -35.80 -8.05 16.58
CA LEU A 86 -35.91 -8.63 17.91
C LEU A 86 -37.27 -8.17 18.45
N GLU A 87 -38.33 -8.94 18.19
CA GLU A 87 -39.52 -8.86 19.03
C GLU A 87 -39.12 -9.41 20.40
N LEU A 88 -38.72 -8.49 21.28
CA LEU A 88 -38.60 -8.73 22.71
C LEU A 88 -40.01 -9.05 23.22
N ASP A 89 -40.34 -10.33 23.28
CA ASP A 89 -41.49 -10.79 24.06
C ASP A 89 -41.17 -10.49 25.54
N ASP A 90 -41.78 -9.41 26.03
CA ASP A 90 -41.67 -8.91 27.40
C ASP A 90 -42.33 -9.90 28.35
N ALA A 91 -41.60 -10.95 28.72
CA ALA A 91 -41.95 -11.80 29.85
C ALA A 91 -41.37 -11.22 31.15
N ARG A 92 -41.79 -10.01 31.51
CA ARG A 92 -41.81 -9.56 32.90
C ARG A 92 -43.24 -9.20 33.29
N MET A 93 -44.03 -10.18 33.71
CA MET A 93 -44.93 -10.00 34.85
C MET A 93 -45.14 -11.32 35.59
N GLN A 94 -44.60 -11.33 36.81
CA GLN A 94 -45.04 -12.01 38.04
C GLN A 94 -44.87 -13.53 38.17
#